data_AF-A0A2P5KBA1-F1
#
_entry.id   AF-A0A2P5KBA1-F1
#
_cell.length_a   1.000
_cell.length_b   1.000
_cell.length_c   1.000
_cell.angle_alpha   90.00
_cell.angle_beta   90.00
_cell.angle_gamma   90.00
#
_symmetry.space_group_name_H-M   'P 1'
#
loop_
_entity.id
_entity.type
_entity.pdbx_description
1 polymer ?
#
loop_
_entity_poly.entity_id
_entity_poly.type
_entity_poly.pdbx_seq_one_letter_code
_entity_poly.pdbx_strand_id
1 'polypeptide(L)'
;MQFGKPLREHQSVANMLADMATQLNAACLLVHHAARLRTAGKPCLSEASQAKLYASEMAERVCSSAIQVHGGYGYLEGYAVERHYRDARITQLYEGTSEVQRMVIARHV
;
A
#
# COMPACT_ATOMS: atom_id res chain seq x y z
N MET A 1 15.19 5.42 19.82
CA MET A 1 14.83 6.41 20.85
C MET A 1 15.30 7.78 20.37
N GLN A 2 14.51 8.83 20.52
CA GLN A 2 14.95 10.20 20.20
C GLN A 2 14.21 11.20 21.09
N PHE A 3 14.91 12.24 21.57
CA PHE A 3 14.39 13.21 22.55
C PHE A 3 13.77 12.55 23.80
N GLY A 4 14.45 11.52 24.34
CA GLY A 4 14.03 10.87 25.58
C GLY A 4 12.84 9.91 25.48
N LYS A 5 12.26 9.71 24.29
CA LYS A 5 11.13 8.79 24.10
C LYS A 5 11.23 7.94 22.82
N PRO A 6 10.49 6.82 22.72
CA PRO A 6 10.33 6.06 21.49
C PRO A 6 9.80 6.92 20.35
N LEU A 7 10.17 6.58 19.10
CA LEU A 7 9.72 7.36 17.93
C LEU A 7 8.20 7.44 17.81
N ARG A 8 7.50 6.33 18.10
CA ARG A 8 6.04 6.22 18.08
C ARG A 8 5.30 7.17 19.03
N GLU A 9 6.00 7.76 20.01
CA GLU A 9 5.41 8.70 20.97
C GLU A 9 5.54 10.17 20.53
N HIS A 10 6.19 10.42 19.38
CA HIS A 10 6.13 11.71 18.70
C HIS A 10 4.87 11.76 17.83
N GLN A 11 4.04 12.78 18.02
CA GLN A 11 2.72 12.86 17.38
C GLN A 11 2.79 12.79 15.85
N SER A 12 3.80 13.42 15.23
CA SER A 12 4.01 13.33 13.78
C SER A 12 4.24 11.90 13.29
N VAL A 13 5.01 11.10 14.03
CA VAL A 13 5.23 9.68 13.73
C VAL A 13 3.97 8.87 14.00
N ALA A 14 3.30 9.12 15.13
CA ALA A 14 2.04 8.45 15.45
C ALA A 14 0.96 8.65 14.38
N ASN A 15 0.84 9.89 13.85
CA ASN A 15 -0.08 10.20 12.77
C ASN A 15 0.26 9.43 11.48
N MET A 16 1.53 9.41 11.07
CA MET A 16 1.96 8.61 9.92
C MET A 16 1.61 7.13 10.09
N LEU A 17 1.86 6.56 11.27
CA LEU A 17 1.51 5.17 11.56
C LEU A 17 0.00 4.92 11.51
N ALA A 18 -0.81 5.86 11.99
CA ALA A 18 -2.27 5.78 11.92
C ALA A 18 -2.79 5.82 10.48
N ASP A 19 -2.23 6.69 9.64
CA ASP A 19 -2.57 6.79 8.22
C ASP A 19 -2.16 5.52 7.46
N MET A 20 -0.97 4.98 7.75
CA MET A 20 -0.49 3.71 7.18
C MET A 20 -1.42 2.55 7.55
N ALA A 21 -1.80 2.43 8.82
CA ALA A 21 -2.71 1.38 9.28
C ALA A 21 -4.10 1.47 8.62
N THR A 22 -4.63 2.68 8.49
CA THR A 22 -5.93 2.93 7.84
C THR A 22 -5.90 2.52 6.36
N GLN A 23 -4.83 2.91 5.66
CA GLN A 23 -4.61 2.55 4.26
C GLN A 23 -4.45 1.04 4.04
N LEU A 24 -3.72 0.35 4.93
CA LEU A 24 -3.59 -1.11 4.91
C LEU A 24 -4.96 -1.79 5.07
N ASN A 25 -5.75 -1.35 6.04
CA ASN A 25 -7.09 -1.89 6.26
C ASN A 25 -8.00 -1.70 5.04
N ALA A 26 -7.96 -0.52 4.41
CA ALA A 26 -8.72 -0.25 3.19
C ALA A 26 -8.32 -1.19 2.04
N ALA A 27 -7.01 -1.42 1.83
CA ALA A 27 -6.54 -2.35 0.80
C ALA A 27 -6.97 -3.79 1.09
N CYS A 28 -6.84 -4.24 2.34
CA CYS A 28 -7.30 -5.57 2.76
C CYS A 28 -8.79 -5.76 2.47
N LEU A 29 -9.62 -4.77 2.79
CA LEU A 29 -11.06 -4.83 2.53
C LEU A 29 -11.38 -4.94 1.04
N LEU A 30 -10.69 -4.19 0.18
CA LEU A 30 -10.87 -4.30 -1.28
C LEU A 30 -10.47 -5.68 -1.81
N VAL A 31 -9.32 -6.20 -1.36
CA VAL A 31 -8.84 -7.54 -1.75
C VAL A 31 -9.81 -8.63 -1.30
N HIS A 32 -10.24 -8.60 -0.03
CA HIS A 32 -11.20 -9.57 0.50
C HIS A 32 -12.55 -9.46 -0.19
N HIS A 33 -13.00 -8.26 -0.56
CA HIS A 33 -14.23 -8.06 -1.30
C HIS A 33 -14.15 -8.72 -2.68
N ALA A 34 -13.10 -8.45 -3.45
CA ALA A 34 -12.89 -9.06 -4.77
C ALA A 34 -12.78 -10.60 -4.67
N ALA A 35 -12.03 -11.11 -3.69
CA ALA A 35 -11.89 -12.55 -3.44
C ALA A 35 -13.22 -13.23 -3.09
N ARG A 36 -14.06 -12.57 -2.26
CA ARG A 36 -15.39 -13.06 -1.91
C ARG A 36 -16.32 -13.15 -3.12
N LEU A 37 -16.31 -12.14 -3.99
CA LEU A 37 -17.10 -12.16 -5.23
C LEU A 37 -16.63 -13.28 -6.17
N ARG A 38 -15.32 -13.42 -6.36
CA ARG A 38 -14.73 -14.50 -7.17
C ARG A 38 -15.15 -15.87 -6.65
N THR A 39 -15.05 -16.10 -5.34
CA THR A 39 -15.40 -17.37 -4.69
C THR A 39 -16.89 -17.69 -4.84
N ALA A 40 -17.75 -16.67 -4.82
CA ALA A 40 -19.19 -16.80 -5.03
C ALA A 40 -19.59 -16.95 -6.52
N GLY A 41 -18.63 -17.06 -7.45
CA GLY A 41 -18.89 -17.15 -8.89
C GLY A 41 -19.48 -15.87 -9.50
N LYS A 42 -19.40 -14.73 -8.81
CA LYS A 42 -19.93 -13.46 -9.29
C LYS A 42 -18.92 -12.75 -10.19
N PRO A 43 -19.37 -11.92 -11.16
CA PRO A 43 -18.50 -10.98 -11.85
C PRO A 43 -17.78 -10.12 -10.82
N CYS A 44 -16.46 -9.96 -10.99
CA CYS A 44 -15.63 -9.23 -10.04
C CYS A 44 -14.42 -8.54 -10.71
N LEU A 45 -14.49 -8.30 -12.03
CA LEU A 45 -13.35 -7.78 -12.79
C LEU A 45 -13.02 -6.34 -12.36
N SER A 46 -14.05 -5.50 -12.21
CA SER A 46 -13.88 -4.13 -11.73
C SER A 46 -13.30 -4.10 -10.31
N GLU A 47 -13.83 -4.93 -9.41
CA GLU A 47 -13.43 -5.01 -8.00
C GLU A 47 -12.00 -5.55 -7.84
N ALA A 48 -11.61 -6.55 -8.65
CA ALA A 48 -10.24 -7.04 -8.69
C ALA A 48 -9.27 -5.95 -9.18
N SER A 49 -9.64 -5.19 -10.22
CA SER A 49 -8.83 -4.06 -10.70
C SER A 49 -8.74 -2.92 -9.68
N GLN A 50 -9.83 -2.59 -8.98
CA GLN A 50 -9.83 -1.62 -7.88
C GLN A 50 -8.91 -2.07 -6.75
N ALA A 51 -8.99 -3.34 -6.35
CA ALA A 51 -8.14 -3.90 -5.31
C ALA A 51 -6.65 -3.84 -5.71
N LYS A 52 -6.29 -4.27 -6.92
CA LYS A 52 -4.90 -4.22 -7.40
C LYS A 52 -4.38 -2.78 -7.48
N LEU A 53 -5.16 -1.88 -8.08
CA LEU A 53 -4.79 -0.48 -8.21
C LEU A 53 -4.53 0.16 -6.85
N TYR A 54 -5.52 0.05 -5.94
CA TYR A 54 -5.40 0.68 -4.63
C TYR A 54 -4.26 0.07 -3.81
N ALA A 55 -4.18 -1.27 -3.74
CA ALA A 55 -3.16 -1.94 -2.94
C ALA A 55 -1.74 -1.64 -3.41
N SER A 56 -1.48 -1.65 -4.72
CA SER A 56 -0.14 -1.39 -5.27
C SER A 56 0.32 0.07 -5.10
N GLU A 57 -0.57 1.04 -5.26
CA GLU A 57 -0.23 2.45 -5.03
C GLU A 57 -0.12 2.79 -3.55
N MET A 58 -0.98 2.20 -2.73
CA MET A 58 -0.91 2.34 -1.28
C MET A 58 0.37 1.73 -0.72
N ALA A 59 0.78 0.55 -1.19
CA ALA A 59 1.98 -0.12 -0.70
C ALA A 59 3.23 0.75 -0.88
N GLU A 60 3.36 1.43 -2.02
CA GLU A 60 4.47 2.35 -2.28
C GLU A 60 4.41 3.56 -1.33
N ARG A 61 3.24 4.17 -1.13
CA ARG A 61 3.06 5.29 -0.17
C ARG A 61 3.43 4.88 1.25
N VAL A 62 2.96 3.73 1.71
CA VAL A 62 3.25 3.19 3.05
C VAL A 62 4.74 2.90 3.22
N CYS A 63 5.39 2.29 2.23
CA CYS A 63 6.83 2.05 2.30
C CYS A 63 7.62 3.37 2.30
N SER A 64 7.20 4.37 1.53
CA SER A 64 7.80 5.71 1.53
C SER A 64 7.67 6.39 2.89
N SER A 65 6.47 6.35 3.51
CA SER A 65 6.27 6.85 4.89
C SER A 65 7.11 6.07 5.91
N ALA A 66 7.28 4.76 5.72
CA ALA A 66 8.14 3.95 6.59
C ALA A 66 9.62 4.36 6.48
N ILE A 67 10.12 4.69 5.29
CA ILE A 67 11.46 5.27 5.11
C ILE A 67 11.57 6.57 5.91
N GLN A 68 10.57 7.45 5.80
CA GLN A 68 10.54 8.73 6.52
C GLN A 68 10.60 8.53 8.05
N VAL A 69 9.91 7.52 8.59
CA VAL A 69 9.97 7.17 10.03
C VAL A 69 11.36 6.69 10.45
N HIS A 70 12.09 5.99 9.58
CA HIS A 70 13.45 5.53 9.84
C HIS A 70 14.52 6.63 9.63
N GLY A 71 14.14 7.76 9.02
CA GLY A 71 15.07 8.84 8.68
C GLY A 71 16.16 8.36 7.72
N GLY A 72 17.41 8.81 7.92
CA GLY A 72 18.54 8.43 7.06
C GLY A 72 18.78 6.91 6.98
N TYR A 73 18.49 6.17 8.06
CA TYR A 73 18.61 4.70 8.05
C TYR A 73 17.64 4.03 7.08
N GLY A 74 16.50 4.65 6.77
CA GLY A 74 15.53 4.13 5.82
C GLY A 74 16.04 4.06 4.37
N TYR A 75 17.13 4.76 4.06
CA TYR A 75 17.79 4.72 2.76
C TYR A 75 18.99 3.78 2.70
N LEU A 76 19.43 3.24 3.85
CA LEU A 76 20.62 2.40 3.89
C LEU A 76 20.27 0.96 3.53
N GLU A 77 21.12 0.37 2.69
CA GLU A 77 21.09 -1.06 2.42
C GLU A 77 21.25 -1.85 3.73
N GLY A 78 20.47 -2.92 3.86
CA GLY A 78 20.40 -3.73 5.08
C GLY A 78 19.22 -3.41 5.99
N TYR A 79 18.57 -2.25 5.83
CA TYR A 79 17.27 -1.98 6.45
C TYR A 79 16.15 -2.50 5.54
N ALA A 80 15.29 -3.36 6.08
CA ALA A 80 14.22 -4.00 5.31
C ALA A 80 13.28 -3.01 4.59
N VAL A 81 13.10 -1.81 5.16
CA VAL A 81 12.22 -0.77 4.61
C VAL A 81 12.66 -0.25 3.23
N GLU A 82 13.96 -0.18 2.99
CA GLU A 82 14.53 0.22 1.69
C GLU A 82 14.15 -0.81 0.61
N ARG A 83 14.35 -2.09 0.91
CA ARG A 83 13.99 -3.19 0.03
C ARG A 83 12.49 -3.22 -0.23
N HIS A 84 11.68 -3.08 0.81
CA HIS A 84 10.21 -3.06 0.67
C HIS A 84 9.71 -1.92 -0.22
N TYR A 85 10.33 -0.74 -0.17
CA TYR A 85 9.99 0.35 -1.07
C TYR A 85 10.27 0.00 -2.54
N ARG A 86 11.45 -0.57 -2.83
CA ARG A 86 11.79 -1.03 -4.19
C ARG A 86 10.82 -2.10 -4.68
N ASP A 87 10.52 -3.08 -3.82
CA ASP A 87 9.59 -4.16 -4.14
C ASP A 87 8.16 -3.64 -4.33
N ALA A 88 7.70 -2.66 -3.54
CA ALA A 88 6.38 -2.08 -3.71
C ALA A 88 6.24 -1.36 -5.06
N ARG A 89 7.29 -0.70 -5.53
CA ARG A 89 7.26 0.07 -6.79
C ARG A 89 6.96 -0.81 -8.00
N ILE A 90 7.49 -2.03 -8.04
CA ILE A 90 7.33 -2.95 -9.17
C ILE A 90 5.88 -3.42 -9.34
N THR A 91 5.12 -3.46 -8.24
CA THR A 91 3.72 -3.94 -8.23
C THR A 91 2.78 -3.03 -9.02
N GLN A 92 3.16 -1.78 -9.25
CA GLN A 92 2.39 -0.85 -10.08
C GLN A 92 2.61 -1.07 -11.58
N LEU A 93 3.59 -1.88 -11.98
CA LEU A 93 4.01 -2.04 -13.38
C LEU A 93 3.62 -3.40 -13.96
N TYR A 94 3.83 -4.49 -13.22
CA TYR A 94 3.51 -5.84 -13.69
C TYR A 94 2.04 -6.20 -13.44
N GLU A 95 1.54 -7.21 -14.16
CA GLU A 95 0.14 -7.67 -14.11
C GLU A 95 -0.89 -6.56 -14.42
N GLY A 96 -0.49 -5.65 -15.31
CA GLY A 96 -1.27 -4.49 -15.73
C GLY A 96 -0.93 -3.27 -14.90
N THR A 97 -0.45 -2.22 -15.57
CA THR A 97 -0.06 -0.96 -14.93
C THR A 97 -1.24 -0.31 -14.21
N SER A 98 -0.98 0.65 -13.32
CA SER A 98 -2.04 1.43 -12.68
C SER A 98 -3.02 2.04 -13.72
N GLU A 99 -2.52 2.52 -14.85
CA GLU A 99 -3.32 3.10 -15.94
C GLU A 99 -4.20 2.04 -16.61
N VAL A 100 -3.68 0.83 -16.82
CA VAL A 100 -4.46 -0.29 -17.33
C VAL A 100 -5.57 -0.66 -16.35
N GLN A 101 -5.28 -0.71 -15.04
CA GLN A 101 -6.33 -0.98 -14.05
C GLN A 101 -7.42 0.09 -14.05
N ARG A 102 -7.04 1.38 -14.12
CA ARG A 102 -8.01 2.48 -14.26
C ARG A 102 -8.86 2.32 -15.52
N MET A 103 -8.26 1.93 -16.65
CA MET A 103 -8.99 1.68 -17.89
C MET A 103 -10.01 0.54 -17.74
N VAL A 104 -9.65 -0.55 -17.05
CA VAL A 104 -10.59 -1.67 -16.78
C VAL A 104 -11.74 -1.20 -15.90
N ILE A 105 -11.46 -0.44 -14.85
CA ILE A 105 -12.48 0.12 -13.94
C ILE A 105 -13.44 1.03 -14.72
N ALA A 106 -12.91 1.95 -15.54
CA ALA A 106 -13.72 2.90 -16.31
C ALA A 106 -14.69 2.24 -17.30
N ARG A 107 -14.40 1.01 -17.77
CA ARG A 107 -15.32 0.26 -18.65
C ARG A 107 -16.55 -0.30 -17.92
N HIS A 108 -16.55 -0.27 -16.59
CA HIS A 108 -17.61 -0.84 -15.74
C HIS A 108 -18.33 0.24 -14.91
N VAL A 109 -18.05 1.51 -15.17
CA VAL A 109 -18.75 2.69 -14.62
C VAL A 109 -19.60 3.29 -15.73
#